data_AF-A0A2T6BRU7-F1
#
_entry.id   AF-A0A2T6BRU7-F1
#
_cell.length_a   1.000
_cell.length_b   1.000
_cell.length_c   1.000
_cell.angle_alpha   90.00
_cell.angle_beta   90.00
_cell.angle_gamma   90.00
#
_symmetry.space_group_name_H-M   'P 1'
#
loop_
_entity.id
_entity.type
_entity.pdbx_description
1 polymer ?
#
loop_
_entity_poly.entity_id
_entity_poly.type
_entity_poly.pdbx_seq_one_letter_code
_entity_poly.pdbx_strand_id
1 'polypeptide(L)'
;MRLIKILLIVATLILMGAVLYVVFVELPKVQYNPALTELYIYLSLAFVSAFLAFLFHIKSFRFYRSKEKRNIHKNVRKIFWVGTICFSAFLLYITGSAIYSMIRFIEYGYNTKDFLFLFLFAIPAFLGFLEASILRKRIRRLRTEDDVIGEIDTIGKEQD
;
A
#
# COMPACT_ATOMS: atom_id res chain seq x y z
N MET A 1 -5.96 13.23 -5.56
CA MET A 1 -4.74 12.42 -5.31
C MET A 1 -4.12 12.60 -3.92
N ARG A 2 -3.92 13.81 -3.38
CA ARG A 2 -3.36 13.97 -2.01
C ARG A 2 -4.26 13.36 -0.93
N LEU A 3 -5.59 13.52 -1.06
CA LEU A 3 -6.57 12.88 -0.18
C LEU A 3 -6.46 11.35 -0.20
N ILE A 4 -6.40 10.74 -1.39
CA ILE A 4 -6.21 9.28 -1.56
C ILE A 4 -4.95 8.81 -0.81
N LYS A 5 -3.85 9.57 -0.89
CA LYS A 5 -2.64 9.23 -0.12
C LYS A 5 -2.83 9.27 1.39
N ILE A 6 -3.49 10.31 1.90
CA ILE A 6 -3.75 10.43 3.33
C ILE A 6 -4.63 9.26 3.78
N LEU A 7 -5.66 8.93 3.00
CA LEU A 7 -6.51 7.76 3.26
C LEU A 7 -5.69 6.46 3.27
N LEU A 8 -4.78 6.25 2.32
CA LEU A 8 -3.93 5.05 2.28
C LEU A 8 -2.94 4.99 3.46
N ILE A 9 -2.40 6.13 3.89
CA ILE A 9 -1.56 6.21 5.10
C ILE A 9 -2.37 5.85 6.36
N VAL A 10 -3.58 6.40 6.49
CA VAL A 10 -4.46 6.09 7.63
C VAL A 10 -4.88 4.62 7.60
N ALA A 11 -5.26 4.08 6.44
CA ALA A 11 -5.65 2.68 6.29
C ALA A 11 -4.50 1.72 6.61
N THR A 12 -3.28 1.99 6.11
CA THR A 12 -2.09 1.20 6.43
C THR A 12 -1.78 1.23 7.93
N LEU A 13 -1.91 2.39 8.60
CA LEU A 13 -1.73 2.50 10.05
C LEU A 13 -2.77 1.70 10.84
N ILE A 14 -4.05 1.80 10.48
CA ILE A 14 -5.13 1.04 11.12
C ILE A 14 -4.87 -0.46 10.99
N LEU A 15 -4.52 -0.93 9.79
CA LEU A 15 -4.25 -2.35 9.53
C LEU A 15 -3.01 -2.84 10.29
N MET A 16 -1.97 -2.02 10.35
CA MET A 16 -0.76 -2.35 11.11
C MET A 16 -1.07 -2.44 12.62
N GLY A 17 -1.90 -1.53 13.14
CA GLY A 17 -2.42 -1.57 14.52
C GLY A 17 -3.28 -2.80 14.79
N ALA A 18 -4.13 -3.21 13.84
CA ALA A 18 -4.94 -4.41 13.96
C ALA A 18 -4.07 -5.68 14.01
N VAL A 19 -3.02 -5.77 13.18
CA VAL A 19 -2.07 -6.88 13.22
C VAL A 19 -1.35 -6.93 14.57
N LEU A 20 -0.88 -5.79 15.08
CA LEU A 20 -0.24 -5.73 16.41
C LEU A 20 -1.21 -6.14 17.51
N TYR A 21 -2.46 -5.68 17.46
CA TYR A 21 -3.49 -6.08 18.42
C TYR A 21 -3.71 -7.59 18.42
N VAL A 22 -3.88 -8.20 17.24
CA VAL A 22 -4.05 -9.66 17.13
C VAL A 22 -2.85 -10.40 17.71
N VAL A 23 -1.63 -9.98 17.35
CA VAL A 23 -0.39 -10.64 17.79
C VAL A 23 -0.16 -10.54 19.30
N PHE A 24 -0.35 -9.35 19.89
CA PHE A 24 -0.01 -9.12 21.30
C PHE A 24 -1.17 -9.35 22.27
N VAL A 25 -2.42 -9.31 21.80
CA VAL A 25 -3.60 -9.40 22.67
C VAL A 25 -4.37 -10.69 22.45
N GLU A 26 -4.67 -11.07 21.19
CA GLU A 26 -5.54 -12.22 20.94
C GLU A 26 -4.78 -13.55 20.88
N LEU A 27 -3.66 -13.62 20.17
CA LEU A 27 -2.91 -14.88 20.03
C LEU A 27 -2.42 -15.47 21.37
N PRO A 28 -1.99 -14.69 22.37
CA PRO A 28 -1.58 -15.25 23.66
C PRO A 28 -2.70 -15.95 24.43
N LYS A 29 -3.97 -15.68 24.09
CA LYS A 29 -5.14 -16.32 24.73
C LYS A 29 -5.44 -17.70 24.15
N VAL A 30 -4.82 -18.08 23.03
CA VAL A 30 -5.09 -19.33 22.31
C VAL A 30 -4.05 -20.38 22.70
N GLN A 31 -4.49 -21.61 22.98
CA GLN A 31 -3.58 -22.74 23.24
C GLN A 31 -2.70 -23.03 22.03
N TYR A 32 -1.42 -23.33 22.28
CA TYR A 32 -0.42 -23.53 21.24
C TYR A 32 -0.80 -24.71 20.31
N ASN A 33 -0.88 -24.45 19.02
CA ASN A 33 -1.26 -25.37 17.96
C ASN A 33 -0.36 -25.08 16.74
N PRO A 34 0.16 -26.06 15.99
CA PRO A 34 0.93 -25.83 14.77
C PRO A 34 0.27 -24.86 13.76
N ALA A 35 -1.07 -24.76 13.71
CA ALA A 35 -1.78 -23.76 12.91
C ALA A 35 -1.46 -22.29 13.30
N LEU A 36 -1.03 -22.05 14.55
CA LEU A 36 -0.58 -20.72 15.00
C LEU A 36 0.72 -20.30 14.32
N THR A 37 1.62 -21.24 14.00
CA THR A 37 2.90 -20.92 13.36
C THR A 37 2.69 -20.34 11.95
N GLU A 38 1.80 -20.93 11.16
CA GLU A 38 1.43 -20.39 9.84
C GLU A 38 0.79 -19.00 9.95
N LEU A 39 -0.09 -18.82 10.93
CA LEU A 39 -0.72 -17.53 11.21
C LEU A 39 0.31 -16.45 11.59
N TYR A 40 1.31 -16.77 12.41
CA TYR A 40 2.40 -15.84 12.74
C TYR A 40 3.21 -15.45 11.50
N ILE A 41 3.46 -16.37 10.57
CA ILE A 41 4.15 -16.07 9.31
C ILE A 41 3.32 -15.10 8.47
N TYR A 42 2.02 -15.36 8.29
CA TYR A 42 1.13 -14.47 7.53
C TYR A 42 1.01 -13.09 8.17
N LEU A 43 0.88 -13.00 9.50
CA LEU A 43 0.83 -11.73 10.22
C LEU A 43 2.15 -10.96 10.14
N SER A 44 3.29 -11.66 10.18
CA SER A 44 4.60 -11.04 10.01
C SER A 44 4.78 -10.46 8.60
N LEU A 45 4.37 -11.22 7.57
CA LEU A 45 4.38 -10.73 6.18
C LEU A 45 3.42 -9.55 5.99
N ALA A 46 2.23 -9.60 6.60
CA ALA A 46 1.27 -8.51 6.60
C ALA A 46 1.86 -7.25 7.22
N PHE A 47 2.52 -7.37 8.37
CA PHE A 47 3.14 -6.26 9.07
C PHE A 47 4.29 -5.64 8.26
N VAL A 48 5.22 -6.46 7.76
CA VAL A 48 6.38 -5.98 6.99
C VAL A 48 5.92 -5.28 5.71
N SER A 49 4.95 -5.87 4.99
CA SER A 49 4.41 -5.27 3.77
C SER A 49 3.64 -3.97 4.06
N ALA A 50 2.83 -3.93 5.13
CA ALA A 50 2.15 -2.72 5.59
C ALA A 50 3.13 -1.60 5.94
N PHE A 51 4.21 -1.92 6.66
CA PHE A 51 5.25 -0.96 7.02
C PHE A 51 5.97 -0.40 5.78
N LEU A 52 6.31 -1.26 4.82
CA LEU A 52 6.89 -0.81 3.55
C LEU A 52 5.92 0.06 2.75
N ALA A 53 4.63 -0.28 2.73
CA ALA A 53 3.58 0.51 2.08
C ALA A 53 3.40 1.89 2.74
N PHE A 54 3.42 1.94 4.07
CA PHE A 54 3.40 3.18 4.84
C PHE A 54 4.60 4.08 4.48
N LEU A 55 5.81 3.54 4.52
CA LEU A 55 7.02 4.26 4.12
C LEU A 55 6.98 4.72 2.66
N PHE A 56 6.41 3.90 1.77
CA PHE A 56 6.20 4.26 0.37
C PHE A 56 5.31 5.48 0.25
N HIS A 57 4.11 5.48 0.84
CA HIS A 57 3.16 6.56 0.70
C HIS A 57 3.70 7.88 1.27
N ILE A 58 4.40 7.83 2.41
CA ILE A 58 5.10 8.99 3.00
C ILE A 58 6.19 9.49 2.05
N LYS A 59 7.14 8.64 1.66
CA LYS A 59 8.31 9.08 0.87
C LYS A 59 7.90 9.62 -0.49
N SER A 60 6.89 9.00 -1.11
CA SER A 60 6.42 9.42 -2.42
C SER A 60 5.46 10.61 -2.34
N PHE A 61 5.10 11.12 -1.16
CA PHE A 61 4.21 12.29 -1.01
C PHE A 61 4.79 13.52 -1.71
N ARG A 62 6.13 13.63 -1.75
CA ARG A 62 6.87 14.69 -2.45
C ARG A 62 6.52 14.83 -3.94
N PHE A 63 6.19 13.73 -4.62
CA PHE A 63 5.83 13.76 -6.04
C PHE A 63 4.44 14.37 -6.29
N TYR A 64 3.67 14.64 -5.23
CA TYR A 64 2.40 15.37 -5.29
C TYR A 64 2.54 16.84 -4.89
N ARG A 65 3.75 17.33 -4.57
CA ARG A 65 4.03 18.75 -4.28
C ARG A 65 4.08 19.60 -5.57
N SER A 66 3.95 20.92 -5.44
CA SER A 66 4.06 21.88 -6.57
C SER A 66 5.41 21.77 -7.28
N LYS A 67 5.45 22.13 -8.57
CA LYS A 67 6.63 21.98 -9.46
C LYS A 67 7.90 22.58 -8.84
N GLU A 68 7.82 23.78 -8.29
CA GLU A 68 8.97 24.49 -7.68
C GLU A 68 9.60 23.79 -6.46
N LYS A 69 8.84 22.97 -5.72
CA LYS A 69 9.32 22.32 -4.49
C LYS A 69 9.60 20.84 -4.69
N ARG A 70 9.66 20.38 -5.94
CA ARG A 70 9.82 18.96 -6.27
C ARG A 70 11.29 18.62 -6.47
N ASN A 71 11.86 17.89 -5.52
CA ASN A 71 13.18 17.30 -5.68
C ASN A 71 13.05 15.95 -6.43
N ILE A 72 13.17 15.98 -7.76
CA ILE A 72 12.95 14.84 -8.68
C ILE A 72 14.11 13.82 -8.61
N HIS A 73 15.32 14.28 -8.32
CA HIS A 73 16.53 13.44 -8.28
C HIS A 73 16.53 12.40 -7.15
N LYS A 74 15.72 12.59 -6.09
CA LYS A 74 15.62 11.58 -5.02
C LYS A 74 14.79 10.36 -5.45
N ASN A 75 15.48 9.25 -5.67
CA ASN A 75 14.88 7.96 -5.99
C ASN A 75 13.99 7.40 -4.87
N VAL A 76 12.77 6.99 -5.22
CA VAL A 76 12.00 6.05 -4.38
C VAL A 76 12.61 4.67 -4.59
N ARG A 77 13.14 4.06 -3.53
CA ARG A 77 13.73 2.71 -3.62
C ARG A 77 12.67 1.72 -4.12
N LYS A 78 13.04 0.85 -5.07
CA LYS A 78 12.15 -0.16 -5.67
C LYS A 78 11.45 -1.02 -4.61
N ILE A 79 12.14 -1.33 -3.51
CA ILE A 79 11.60 -2.12 -2.39
C ILE A 79 10.32 -1.53 -1.78
N PHE A 80 10.17 -0.21 -1.74
CA PHE A 80 8.96 0.43 -1.20
C PHE A 80 7.76 0.25 -2.13
N TRP A 81 8.00 0.31 -3.45
CA TRP A 81 6.96 0.06 -4.45
C TRP A 81 6.53 -1.41 -4.45
N VAL A 82 7.50 -2.34 -4.41
CA VAL A 82 7.23 -3.78 -4.30
C VAL A 82 6.44 -4.07 -3.02
N GLY A 83 6.87 -3.52 -1.88
CA GLY A 83 6.16 -3.68 -0.61
C GLY A 83 4.71 -3.20 -0.65
N THR A 84 4.44 -2.08 -1.34
CA THR A 84 3.07 -1.57 -1.52
C THR A 84 2.20 -2.49 -2.37
N ILE A 85 2.78 -3.10 -3.41
CA ILE A 85 2.09 -4.07 -4.25
C ILE A 85 1.83 -5.36 -3.47
N CYS A 86 2.83 -5.88 -2.77
CA CYS A 86 2.68 -7.05 -1.92
C CYS A 86 1.59 -6.83 -0.87
N PHE A 87 1.58 -5.65 -0.23
CA PHE A 87 0.54 -5.30 0.72
C PHE A 87 -0.85 -5.25 0.07
N SER A 88 -0.99 -4.58 -1.08
CA SER A 88 -2.26 -4.51 -1.81
C SER A 88 -2.75 -5.90 -2.24
N ALA A 89 -1.85 -6.76 -2.72
CA ALA A 89 -2.16 -8.13 -3.10
C ALA A 89 -2.59 -8.97 -1.89
N PHE A 90 -1.93 -8.78 -0.74
CA PHE A 90 -2.32 -9.43 0.51
C PHE A 90 -3.73 -9.02 0.96
N LEU A 91 -4.08 -7.72 0.86
CA LEU A 91 -5.44 -7.26 1.18
C LEU A 91 -6.48 -7.83 0.22
N LEU A 92 -6.17 -7.94 -1.08
CA LEU A 92 -7.05 -8.62 -2.04
C LEU A 92 -7.21 -10.10 -1.72
N TYR A 93 -6.14 -10.78 -1.30
CA TYR A 93 -6.20 -12.17 -0.85
C TYR A 93 -7.13 -12.33 0.36
N ILE A 94 -7.01 -11.48 1.38
CA ILE A 94 -7.92 -11.49 2.54
C ILE A 94 -9.36 -11.26 2.08
N THR A 95 -9.57 -10.27 1.20
CA THR A 95 -10.89 -9.95 0.66
C THR A 95 -11.49 -11.15 -0.07
N GLY A 96 -10.72 -11.80 -0.95
CA GLY A 96 -11.16 -13.00 -1.68
C GLY A 96 -11.47 -14.18 -0.78
N SER A 97 -10.63 -14.43 0.23
CA SER A 97 -10.86 -15.46 1.25
C SER A 97 -12.11 -15.19 2.08
N ALA A 98 -12.39 -13.92 2.41
CA ALA A 98 -13.61 -13.51 3.09
C ALA A 98 -14.85 -13.72 2.21
N ILE A 99 -14.82 -13.28 0.94
CA ILE A 99 -15.91 -13.53 -0.02
C ILE A 99 -16.19 -15.03 -0.15
N TYR A 100 -15.16 -15.84 -0.35
CA TYR A 100 -15.30 -17.29 -0.49
C TYR A 100 -15.95 -17.92 0.74
N SER A 101 -15.55 -17.49 1.94
CA SER A 101 -16.15 -17.96 3.19
C SER A 101 -17.62 -17.54 3.27
N MET A 102 -17.95 -16.29 2.93
CA MET A 102 -19.34 -15.83 2.91
C MET A 102 -20.21 -16.62 1.93
N ILE A 103 -19.71 -16.93 0.73
CA ILE A 103 -20.44 -17.76 -0.24
C ILE A 103 -20.73 -19.14 0.32
N ARG A 104 -19.75 -19.77 1.00
CA ARG A 104 -19.94 -21.10 1.61
C ARG A 104 -20.95 -21.12 2.74
N PHE A 105 -21.08 -20.02 3.49
CA PHE A 105 -21.97 -19.95 4.65
C PHE A 105 -23.26 -19.15 4.40
N ILE A 106 -23.54 -18.79 3.15
CA ILE A 106 -24.66 -17.91 2.79
C ILE A 106 -26.03 -18.50 3.20
N GLU A 107 -26.14 -19.82 3.20
CA GLU A 107 -27.35 -20.56 3.58
C GLU A 107 -27.64 -20.49 5.10
N TYR A 108 -26.65 -20.18 5.93
CA TYR A 108 -26.77 -20.10 7.40
C TYR A 108 -27.18 -18.70 7.90
N GLY A 109 -27.49 -17.79 6.98
CA GLY A 109 -27.88 -16.43 7.28
C GLY A 109 -26.82 -15.41 6.91
N TYR A 110 -27.28 -14.20 6.66
CA TYR A 110 -26.48 -13.11 6.13
C TYR A 110 -26.28 -12.01 7.19
N ASN A 111 -25.03 -11.57 7.39
CA ASN A 111 -24.69 -10.47 8.28
C ASN A 111 -24.12 -9.29 7.49
N THR A 112 -24.78 -8.13 7.58
CA THR A 112 -24.36 -6.89 6.91
C THR A 112 -22.99 -6.37 7.40
N LYS A 113 -22.57 -6.72 8.62
CA LYS A 113 -21.25 -6.37 9.16
C LYS A 113 -20.11 -7.00 8.35
N ASP A 114 -20.34 -8.15 7.74
CA ASP A 114 -19.32 -8.86 6.97
C ASP A 114 -18.98 -8.10 5.69
N PHE A 115 -19.95 -7.41 5.08
CA PHE A 115 -19.70 -6.53 3.93
C PHE A 115 -18.89 -5.30 4.31
N LEU A 116 -19.15 -4.69 5.48
CA LEU A 116 -18.34 -3.58 5.97
C LEU A 116 -16.88 -4.01 6.19
N PHE A 117 -16.68 -5.20 6.75
CA PHE A 117 -15.35 -5.79 6.89
C PHE A 117 -14.72 -5.99 5.51
N LEU A 118 -15.45 -6.51 4.53
CA LEU A 118 -14.98 -6.70 3.17
C LEU A 118 -14.53 -5.39 2.50
N PHE A 119 -15.33 -4.33 2.63
CA PHE A 119 -14.98 -3.00 2.11
C PHE A 119 -13.74 -2.41 2.78
N LEU A 120 -13.53 -2.68 4.08
CA LEU A 120 -12.36 -2.23 4.83
C LEU A 120 -11.04 -2.74 4.23
N PHE A 121 -11.02 -3.93 3.65
CA PHE A 121 -9.82 -4.47 2.98
C PHE A 121 -9.83 -4.18 1.48
N ALA A 122 -10.97 -4.32 0.80
CA ALA A 122 -11.07 -4.16 -0.64
C ALA A 122 -10.71 -2.75 -1.09
N ILE A 123 -11.27 -1.71 -0.43
CA ILE A 123 -11.08 -0.32 -0.86
C ILE A 123 -9.60 0.09 -0.78
N PRO A 124 -8.89 -0.09 0.36
CA PRO A 124 -7.47 0.21 0.43
C PRO A 124 -6.62 -0.63 -0.54
N ALA A 125 -7.00 -1.88 -0.80
CA ALA A 125 -6.29 -2.75 -1.73
C ALA A 125 -6.31 -2.20 -3.16
N PHE A 126 -7.51 -1.89 -3.68
CA PHE A 126 -7.65 -1.34 -5.03
C PHE A 126 -7.03 0.06 -5.14
N LEU A 127 -7.27 0.93 -4.16
CA LEU A 127 -6.69 2.27 -4.15
C LEU A 127 -5.16 2.25 -4.05
N GLY A 128 -4.60 1.36 -3.23
CA GLY A 128 -3.15 1.18 -3.08
C GLY A 128 -2.51 0.73 -4.38
N PHE A 129 -3.12 -0.25 -5.06
CA PHE A 129 -2.63 -0.75 -6.34
C PHE A 129 -2.70 0.31 -7.46
N LEU A 130 -3.82 1.03 -7.56
CA LEU A 130 -4.01 2.11 -8.52
C LEU A 130 -3.04 3.26 -8.27
N GLU A 131 -2.88 3.68 -7.02
CA GLU A 131 -1.97 4.77 -6.65
C GLU A 131 -0.52 4.41 -6.97
N ALA A 132 -0.07 3.21 -6.61
CA ALA A 132 1.29 2.75 -6.92
C ALA A 132 1.56 2.70 -8.43
N SER A 133 0.55 2.31 -9.22
CA SER A 133 0.63 2.26 -10.69
C SER A 133 0.66 3.65 -11.33
N ILE A 134 -0.23 4.55 -10.92
CA ILE A 134 -0.31 5.93 -11.41
C ILE A 134 0.96 6.69 -11.04
N LEU A 135 1.43 6.54 -9.80
CA LEU A 135 2.62 7.21 -9.30
C LEU A 135 3.88 6.76 -10.06
N ARG A 136 4.01 5.48 -10.39
CA ARG A 136 5.11 4.98 -11.22
C ARG A 136 5.13 5.63 -12.60
N LYS A 137 3.96 5.70 -13.27
CA LYS A 137 3.83 6.40 -14.56
C LYS A 137 4.19 7.89 -14.43
N ARG A 138 3.71 8.53 -13.36
CA ARG A 138 3.99 9.94 -13.09
C ARG A 138 5.48 10.21 -12.86
N ILE A 139 6.16 9.42 -12.03
CA ILE A 139 7.60 9.59 -11.77
C ILE A 139 8.40 9.46 -13.06
N ARG A 140 8.06 8.49 -13.93
CA ARG A 140 8.73 8.32 -15.23
C ARG A 140 8.55 9.56 -16.11
N ARG A 141 7.32 10.05 -16.27
CA ARG A 141 7.03 11.26 -17.05
C ARG A 141 7.78 12.48 -16.52
N LEU A 142 7.82 12.66 -15.20
CA LEU A 142 8.50 13.80 -14.59
C LEU A 142 10.02 13.79 -14.77
N ARG A 143 10.64 12.61 -14.86
CA ARG A 143 12.07 12.54 -15.17
C ARG A 143 12.34 12.92 -16.60
N THR A 144 11.55 12.40 -17.54
CA THR A 144 11.68 12.76 -18.95
C THR A 144 11.43 14.26 -19.18
N GLU A 145 10.46 14.87 -18.49
CA GLU A 145 10.26 16.32 -18.55
C GLU A 145 11.46 17.11 -18.00
N ASP A 146 12.09 16.64 -16.92
CA ASP A 146 13.27 17.27 -16.31
C ASP A 146 14.52 17.13 -17.21
N ASP A 147 14.73 15.94 -17.79
CA ASP A 147 15.84 15.65 -18.71
C ASP A 147 15.75 16.53 -19.97
N VAL A 148 14.55 16.65 -20.57
CA VAL A 148 14.31 17.50 -21.75
C VAL A 148 14.53 18.98 -21.45
N ILE A 149 14.10 19.47 -20.28
CA ILE A 149 14.35 20.86 -19.87
C ILE A 149 15.85 21.09 -19.68
N GLY A 150 16.56 20.14 -19.06
CA GLY A 150 18.01 20.20 -18.93
C GLY A 150 18.73 20.27 -20.27
N GLU A 151 18.32 19.45 -21.24
CA GLU A 151 18.86 19.47 -22.61
C GLU A 151 18.62 20.84 -23.31
N ILE A 152 17.42 21.40 -23.17
CA ILE A 152 17.11 22.73 -23.74
C ILE A 152 17.98 23.83 -23.13
N ASP A 153 18.19 23.81 -21.81
CA ASP A 153 19.02 24.79 -21.10
C ASP A 153 20.52 24.69 -21.47
N THR A 154 20.97 23.53 -21.95
CA THR A 154 22.36 23.30 -22.41
C THR A 154 22.61 23.70 -23.86
N ILE A 155 21.60 23.66 -24.74
CA ILE A 155 21.75 23.94 -26.18
C ILE A 155 22.25 25.38 -26.47
N GLY A 156 22.04 26.32 -25.54
CA GLY A 156 22.53 27.71 -25.68
C GLY A 156 23.85 28.03 -24.97
N LYS A 157 24.47 27.07 -24.26
CA LYS A 157 25.65 27.32 -23.41
C LYS A 157 26.94 26.64 -23.87
N GLU A 158 26.88 25.77 -24.87
CA GLU A 158 28.05 25.07 -25.42
C GLU A 158 28.77 25.84 -26.54
N GLN A 159 28.44 27.12 -26.78
CA GLN A 159 29.01 27.94 -27.86
C GLN A 159 29.95 29.07 -27.41
N ASP A 160 30.29 29.16 -26.12
CA ASP A 160 31.33 30.06 -25.58
C ASP A 160 32.53 29.28 -25.03
#